data_AF-A0A831LBY8-F1
#
_entry.id   AF-A0A831LBY8-F1
#
_cell.length_a   1.000
_cell.length_b   1.000
_cell.length_c   1.000
_cell.angle_alpha   90.00
_cell.angle_beta   90.00
_cell.angle_gamma   90.00
#
_symmetry.space_group_name_H-M   'P 1'
#
loop_
_entity.id
_entity.type
_entity.pdbx_description
1 polymer ?
#
loop_
_entity_poly.entity_id
_entity_poly.type
_entity_poly.pdbx_seq_one_letter_code
_entity_poly.pdbx_strand_id
1 'polypeptide(L)'
;MKLEMKDSPGQLVSVIQPISEIGGNILSVIHERDPAVRSDVLDVQILCEIPEGSLEPLLARFKQIGVNVLRIGEERLLVRRSVILIGHLIHTDITDTIDTIDSTGFAEVHALSMIMPAINEPSSTKMTIKSDSLANVNRALDILRDVARQKEFLIIEPLEDV
;
A
#
# COMPACT_ATOMS: atom_id res chain seq x y z
N MET A 1 -5.48 -11.90 -1.85
CA MET A 1 -5.55 -12.67 -0.59
C MET A 1 -5.00 -14.07 -0.81
N LYS A 2 -4.22 -14.60 0.14
CA LYS A 2 -3.78 -15.99 0.24
C LYS A 2 -4.60 -16.67 1.33
N LEU A 3 -5.22 -17.78 0.96
CA LEU A 3 -6.20 -18.53 1.74
C LEU A 3 -5.75 -19.98 1.84
N GLU A 4 -6.12 -20.59 2.94
CA GLU A 4 -5.84 -21.97 3.28
C GLU A 4 -7.16 -22.63 3.69
N MET A 5 -7.50 -23.75 3.07
CA MET A 5 -8.79 -24.41 3.26
C MET A 5 -8.69 -25.92 3.03
N LYS A 6 -9.63 -26.71 3.56
CA LYS A 6 -9.62 -28.16 3.34
C LYS A 6 -9.81 -28.53 1.86
N ASP A 7 -9.00 -29.45 1.33
CA ASP A 7 -9.16 -29.97 -0.03
C ASP A 7 -10.34 -30.94 -0.10
N SER A 8 -11.55 -30.38 -0.23
CA SER A 8 -12.79 -31.13 -0.41
C SER A 8 -13.60 -30.59 -1.59
N PRO A 9 -14.42 -31.43 -2.26
CA PRO A 9 -15.23 -30.99 -3.39
C PRO A 9 -16.11 -29.78 -3.05
N GLY A 10 -16.04 -28.73 -3.86
CA GLY A 10 -16.81 -27.50 -3.68
C GLY A 10 -16.18 -26.44 -2.78
N GLN A 11 -15.02 -26.70 -2.16
CA GLN A 11 -14.40 -25.74 -1.25
C GLN A 11 -13.99 -24.42 -1.95
N LEU A 12 -13.55 -24.47 -3.20
CA LEU A 12 -13.22 -23.23 -3.92
C LEU A 12 -14.47 -22.36 -4.15
N VAL A 13 -15.63 -22.98 -4.35
CA VAL A 13 -16.91 -22.28 -4.54
C VAL A 13 -17.34 -21.60 -3.24
N SER A 14 -17.11 -22.23 -2.08
CA SER A 14 -17.48 -21.65 -0.79
C SER A 14 -16.74 -20.33 -0.49
N VAL A 15 -15.60 -20.09 -1.15
CA VAL A 15 -14.80 -18.88 -1.02
C VAL A 15 -15.13 -17.85 -2.09
N ILE A 16 -15.34 -18.30 -3.33
CA ILE A 16 -15.70 -17.42 -4.44
C ILE A 16 -17.08 -16.79 -4.22
N GLN A 17 -18.04 -17.58 -3.73
CA GLN A 17 -19.42 -17.12 -3.57
C GLN A 17 -19.57 -15.89 -2.65
N PRO A 18 -18.98 -15.85 -1.43
CA PRO A 18 -19.00 -14.64 -0.60
C PRO A 18 -18.42 -13.40 -1.27
N ILE A 19 -17.37 -13.56 -2.10
CA ILE A 19 -16.76 -12.44 -2.85
C ILE A 19 -17.77 -11.91 -3.89
N SER A 20 -18.42 -12.82 -4.62
CA SER A 20 -19.43 -12.43 -5.62
C SER A 20 -20.67 -11.80 -4.98
N GLU A 21 -21.11 -12.28 -3.81
CA GLU A 21 -22.30 -11.79 -3.10
C GLU A 21 -22.13 -10.34 -2.61
N ILE A 22 -20.91 -9.93 -2.27
CA ILE A 22 -20.61 -8.53 -1.93
C ILE A 22 -20.33 -7.67 -3.17
N GLY A 23 -20.52 -8.19 -4.39
CA GLY A 23 -20.24 -7.48 -5.63
C GLY A 23 -18.75 -7.37 -5.96
N GLY A 24 -17.91 -8.25 -5.41
CA GLY A 24 -16.49 -8.29 -5.72
C GLY A 24 -16.21 -8.82 -7.13
N ASN A 25 -15.27 -8.18 -7.83
CA ASN A 25 -14.79 -8.57 -9.14
C ASN A 25 -13.51 -9.42 -9.00
N ILE A 26 -13.55 -10.68 -9.42
CA ILE A 26 -12.41 -11.60 -9.30
C ILE A 26 -11.54 -11.50 -10.55
N LEU A 27 -10.31 -11.02 -10.38
CA LEU A 27 -9.33 -10.82 -11.45
C LEU A 27 -8.57 -12.12 -11.76
N SER A 28 -8.17 -12.86 -10.72
CA SER A 28 -7.42 -14.10 -10.86
C SER A 28 -7.60 -15.02 -9.67
N VAL A 29 -7.59 -16.32 -9.94
CA VAL A 29 -7.57 -17.38 -8.93
C VAL A 29 -6.44 -18.34 -9.29
N ILE A 30 -5.48 -18.46 -8.38
CA ILE A 30 -4.39 -19.42 -8.48
C ILE A 30 -4.61 -20.43 -7.37
N HIS A 31 -4.68 -21.71 -7.73
CA HIS A 31 -4.70 -22.81 -6.77
C HIS A 31 -3.45 -23.67 -6.99
N GLU A 32 -2.79 -24.03 -5.91
CA GLU A 32 -1.65 -24.94 -5.97
C GLU A 32 -1.91 -26.11 -5.05
N ARG A 33 -1.78 -27.32 -5.59
CA ARG A 33 -1.72 -28.54 -4.80
C ARG A 33 -0.28 -28.97 -4.81
N ASP A 34 0.42 -28.85 -3.69
CA ASP A 34 1.77 -29.40 -3.58
C ASP A 34 1.65 -30.93 -3.49
N PRO A 35 2.08 -31.69 -4.50
CA PRO A 35 1.99 -33.15 -4.46
C PRO A 35 2.98 -33.79 -3.47
N ALA A 36 4.00 -33.05 -3.02
CA ALA A 36 5.00 -33.52 -2.07
C ALA A 36 4.53 -33.40 -0.61
N VAL A 37 3.64 -32.45 -0.33
CA VAL A 37 3.01 -32.30 0.99
C VAL A 37 1.67 -33.04 0.94
N ARG A 38 1.58 -34.20 1.60
CA ARG A 38 0.28 -34.86 1.89
C ARG A 38 -0.51 -34.03 2.90
N SER A 39 -0.91 -32.84 2.48
CA SER A 39 -1.74 -31.93 3.23
C SER A 39 -3.16 -32.10 2.73
N ASP A 40 -4.11 -32.25 3.64
CA ASP A 40 -5.55 -32.18 3.40
C ASP A 40 -6.02 -30.74 3.15
N VAL A 41 -5.09 -29.85 2.80
CA VAL A 41 -5.26 -28.41 2.75
C VAL A 41 -4.81 -27.90 1.38
N LEU A 42 -5.70 -27.10 0.78
CA LEU A 42 -5.54 -26.42 -0.49
C LEU A 42 -5.14 -24.96 -0.24
N ASP A 43 -4.00 -24.58 -0.81
CA ASP A 43 -3.56 -23.19 -0.88
C ASP A 43 -4.21 -22.51 -2.08
N VAL A 44 -4.94 -21.43 -1.81
CA VAL A 44 -5.62 -20.64 -2.84
C VAL A 44 -5.22 -19.18 -2.73
N GLN A 45 -4.74 -18.62 -3.82
CA GLN A 45 -4.52 -17.19 -3.95
C GLN A 45 -5.58 -16.58 -4.85
N ILE A 46 -6.34 -15.64 -4.31
CA ILE A 46 -7.38 -14.91 -5.03
C ILE A 46 -6.98 -13.44 -5.13
N LEU A 47 -6.96 -12.92 -6.36
CA LEU A 47 -6.86 -11.50 -6.64
C LEU A 47 -8.27 -11.02 -7.03
N CYS A 48 -8.83 -10.09 -6.27
CA CYS A 48 -10.15 -9.55 -6.52
C CYS A 48 -10.24 -8.08 -6.06
N GLU A 49 -11.09 -7.32 -6.72
CA GLU A 49 -11.53 -6.00 -6.32
C GLU A 49 -12.82 -6.17 -5.53
N ILE A 50 -12.96 -5.48 -4.40
CA ILE A 50 -14.16 -5.53 -3.56
C ILE A 50 -14.62 -4.10 -3.24
N PRO A 51 -15.93 -3.86 -3.02
CA PRO A 51 -16.39 -2.53 -2.62
C PRO A 51 -15.76 -2.06 -1.30
N GLU A 52 -15.56 -0.74 -1.18
CA GLU A 52 -15.03 -0.13 0.05
C GLU A 52 -15.86 -0.52 1.28
N GLY A 53 -15.20 -0.76 2.41
CA GLY A 53 -15.84 -1.19 3.66
C GLY A 53 -16.33 -2.65 3.69
N SER A 54 -16.19 -3.41 2.59
CA SER A 54 -16.69 -4.81 2.52
C SER A 54 -15.66 -5.87 2.96
N LEU A 55 -14.43 -5.48 3.29
CA LEU A 55 -13.36 -6.39 3.69
C LEU A 55 -13.66 -7.10 5.01
N GLU A 56 -13.95 -6.35 6.08
CA GLU A 56 -14.23 -6.92 7.41
C GLU A 56 -15.41 -7.92 7.41
N PRO A 57 -16.57 -7.60 6.79
CA PRO A 57 -17.66 -8.56 6.64
C PRO A 57 -17.25 -9.83 5.88
N LEU A 58 -16.42 -9.69 4.84
CA LEU A 58 -15.95 -10.83 4.04
C LEU A 58 -15.04 -11.76 4.87
N LEU A 59 -14.11 -11.18 5.65
CA LEU A 59 -13.23 -11.96 6.53
C LEU A 59 -13.99 -12.69 7.63
N ALA A 60 -15.00 -12.05 8.20
CA ALA A 60 -15.88 -12.69 9.18
C ALA A 60 -16.60 -13.90 8.57
N ARG A 61 -17.06 -13.79 7.31
CA ARG A 61 -17.67 -14.91 6.59
C ARG A 61 -16.68 -16.04 6.31
N PHE A 62 -15.46 -15.73 5.86
CA PHE A 62 -14.43 -16.76 5.64
C PHE A 62 -14.11 -17.56 6.91
N LYS A 63 -14.06 -16.88 8.06
CA LYS A 63 -13.87 -17.55 9.35
C LYS A 63 -15.04 -18.48 9.71
N GLN A 64 -16.28 -18.10 9.39
CA GLN A 64 -17.47 -18.93 9.63
C GLN A 64 -17.49 -20.22 8.78
N ILE A 65 -17.00 -20.15 7.54
CA ILE A 65 -16.94 -21.31 6.63
C ILE A 65 -15.65 -22.15 6.80
N GLY A 66 -14.85 -21.86 7.84
CA GLY A 66 -13.63 -22.62 8.16
C GLY A 66 -12.48 -22.40 7.17
N VAL A 67 -12.45 -21.25 6.49
CA VAL A 67 -11.34 -20.84 5.63
C VAL A 67 -10.37 -20.00 6.45
N ASN A 68 -9.11 -20.41 6.48
CA ASN A 68 -8.05 -19.70 7.16
C ASN A 68 -7.44 -18.66 6.19
N VAL A 69 -7.38 -17.41 6.61
CA VAL A 69 -6.80 -16.33 5.80
C VAL A 69 -5.35 -16.17 6.21
N LEU A 70 -4.42 -16.73 5.43
CA LEU A 70 -2.99 -16.67 5.72
C LEU A 70 -2.41 -15.27 5.54
N ARG A 71 -2.85 -14.59 4.47
CA ARG A 71 -2.37 -13.25 4.13
C ARG A 71 -3.39 -12.51 3.32
N ILE A 72 -3.78 -11.33 3.76
CA ILE A 72 -4.49 -10.39 2.90
C ILE A 72 -3.40 -9.53 2.26
N GLY A 73 -3.50 -9.31 0.95
CA GLY A 73 -2.61 -8.36 0.29
C GLY A 73 -2.91 -7.00 0.85
N GLU A 74 -2.16 -6.56 1.86
CA GLU A 74 -2.17 -5.18 2.29
C GLU A 74 -1.58 -4.33 1.17
N GLU A 75 -2.43 -3.92 0.27
CA GLU A 75 -2.55 -2.49 0.09
C GLU A 75 -3.96 -2.17 0.59
N ARG A 76 -4.07 -1.58 1.80
CA ARG A 76 -5.01 -0.44 1.92
C ARG A 76 -4.79 0.38 0.66
N LEU A 77 -5.83 0.92 0.00
CA LEU A 77 -5.62 1.83 -1.14
C LEU A 77 -4.72 2.99 -0.68
N LEU A 78 -3.40 2.77 -0.74
CA LEU A 78 -2.43 3.66 -0.17
C LEU A 78 -2.22 4.64 -1.28
N VAL A 79 -2.83 5.82 -1.13
CA VAL A 79 -2.61 6.91 -2.05
C VAL A 79 -1.12 7.21 -1.99
N ARG A 80 -0.46 7.11 -3.15
CA ARG A 80 0.95 7.39 -3.31
C ARG A 80 1.11 8.69 -4.08
N ARG A 81 1.88 9.62 -3.55
CA ARG A 81 2.31 10.82 -4.28
C ARG A 81 3.82 10.86 -4.28
N SER A 82 4.38 11.10 -5.47
CA SER A 82 5.82 11.29 -5.62
C SER A 82 6.08 12.75 -5.94
N VAL A 83 7.02 13.34 -5.20
CA VAL A 83 7.48 14.71 -5.40
C VAL A 83 8.97 14.72 -5.67
N ILE A 84 9.43 15.77 -6.35
CA ILE A 84 10.86 16.04 -6.51
C ILE A 84 11.23 17.21 -5.61
N LEU A 85 12.24 17.02 -4.78
CA LEU A 85 12.85 18.05 -3.94
C LEU A 85 14.22 18.39 -4.50
N ILE A 86 14.52 19.69 -4.63
CA ILE A 86 15.81 20.19 -5.13
C ILE A 86 16.35 21.21 -4.13
N GLY A 87 17.58 21.00 -3.64
CA GLY A 87 18.23 21.88 -2.67
C GLY A 87 19.38 21.18 -1.93
N HIS A 88 19.93 21.82 -0.90
CA HIS A 88 20.98 21.22 -0.07
C HIS A 88 20.44 20.19 0.95
N LEU A 89 19.77 19.15 0.47
CA LEU A 89 19.01 18.20 1.29
C LEU A 89 19.85 17.46 2.35
N ILE A 90 21.15 17.25 2.10
CA ILE A 90 22.05 16.59 3.04
C ILE A 90 22.49 17.54 4.16
N HIS A 91 22.76 18.80 3.84
CA HIS A 91 23.20 19.80 4.82
C HIS A 91 22.05 20.28 5.70
N THR A 92 20.82 20.25 5.19
CA THR A 92 19.63 20.71 5.91
C THR A 92 18.84 19.55 6.55
N ASP A 93 19.52 18.43 6.79
CA ASP A 93 18.99 17.22 7.44
C ASP A 93 17.70 16.68 6.80
N ILE A 94 17.87 15.83 5.79
CA ILE A 94 16.75 15.12 5.15
C ILE A 94 16.04 14.18 6.13
N THR A 95 16.74 13.69 7.16
CA THR A 95 16.17 12.79 8.18
C THR A 95 15.08 13.50 8.96
N ASP A 96 15.35 14.73 9.41
CA ASP A 96 14.37 15.59 10.08
C ASP A 96 13.13 15.85 9.19
N THR A 97 13.31 15.94 7.88
CA THR A 97 12.19 16.09 6.93
C THR A 97 11.33 14.83 6.85
N ILE A 98 11.96 13.64 6.89
CA ILE A 98 11.26 12.35 6.92
C ILE A 98 10.52 12.19 8.23
N ASP A 99 11.19 12.43 9.36
CA ASP A 99 10.62 12.30 10.70
C ASP A 99 9.43 13.25 10.90
N THR A 100 9.50 14.47 10.34
CA THR A 100 8.40 15.44 10.38
C THR A 100 7.16 14.92 9.66
N ILE A 101 7.31 14.14 8.59
CA ILE A 101 6.19 13.53 7.89
C ILE A 101 5.68 12.31 8.67
N ASP A 102 6.57 11.39 9.02
CA ASP A 102 6.22 10.09 9.62
C ASP A 102 5.63 10.25 11.03
N SER A 103 6.10 11.21 11.82
CA SER A 103 5.61 11.46 13.19
C SER A 103 4.15 11.96 13.24
N THR A 104 3.59 12.41 12.13
CA THR A 104 2.19 12.85 12.05
C THR A 104 1.20 11.70 12.14
N GLY A 105 1.64 10.49 11.78
CA GLY A 105 0.78 9.31 11.62
C GLY A 105 -0.24 9.42 10.48
N PHE A 106 -0.24 10.51 9.70
CA PHE A 106 -1.13 10.69 8.56
C PHE A 106 -0.58 9.97 7.33
N ALA A 107 0.72 10.06 7.10
CA ALA A 107 1.38 9.48 5.94
C ALA A 107 2.78 9.01 6.32
N GLU A 108 3.33 8.13 5.50
CA GLU A 108 4.68 7.59 5.66
C GLU A 108 5.50 7.87 4.40
N VAL A 109 6.78 8.19 4.58
CA VAL A 109 7.74 8.20 3.47
C VAL A 109 8.04 6.76 3.07
N HIS A 110 7.54 6.37 1.90
CA HIS A 110 7.67 5.00 1.40
C HIS A 110 9.01 4.75 0.71
N ALA A 111 9.50 5.73 -0.04
CA ALA A 111 10.70 5.60 -0.83
C ALA A 111 11.40 6.95 -1.01
N LEU A 112 12.73 6.90 -1.04
CA LEU A 112 13.60 8.03 -1.27
C LEU A 112 14.67 7.64 -2.28
N SER A 113 14.88 8.47 -3.31
CA SER A 113 15.97 8.30 -4.27
C SER A 113 16.65 9.65 -4.47
N MET A 114 17.91 9.75 -4.05
CA MET A 114 18.68 10.98 -4.04
C MET A 114 19.86 10.91 -5.02
N ILE A 115 20.11 12.02 -5.69
CA ILE A 115 21.29 12.27 -6.50
C ILE A 115 21.98 13.52 -5.94
N MET A 116 23.24 13.36 -5.52
CA MET A 116 24.10 14.47 -5.12
C MET A 116 25.28 14.54 -6.10
N PRO A 117 25.28 15.51 -7.03
CA PRO A 117 26.32 15.61 -8.06
C PRO A 117 27.68 16.03 -7.48
N ALA A 118 27.70 16.93 -6.49
CA ALA A 118 28.87 17.33 -5.74
C ALA A 118 28.48 17.81 -4.33
N ILE A 119 29.44 17.90 -3.41
CA ILE A 119 29.20 18.28 -2.00
C ILE A 119 28.53 19.67 -1.90
N ASN A 120 28.98 20.64 -2.69
CA ASN A 120 28.49 22.01 -2.65
C ASN A 120 27.42 22.32 -3.70
N GLU A 121 26.95 21.31 -4.43
CA GLU A 121 25.90 21.47 -5.42
C GLU A 121 24.55 21.03 -4.84
N PRO A 122 23.42 21.58 -5.34
CA PRO A 122 22.10 21.16 -4.89
C PRO A 122 21.86 19.68 -5.22
N SER A 123 21.40 18.94 -4.22
CA SER A 123 20.94 17.57 -4.38
C SER A 123 19.51 17.57 -4.94
N SER A 124 19.21 16.56 -5.75
CA SER A 124 17.85 16.28 -6.21
C SER A 124 17.37 14.99 -5.58
N THR A 125 16.11 14.94 -5.15
CA THR A 125 15.53 13.75 -4.53
C THR A 125 14.11 13.53 -4.97
N LYS A 126 13.83 12.31 -5.43
CA LYS A 126 12.46 11.83 -5.58
C LYS A 126 12.02 11.21 -4.25
N MET A 127 10.99 11.78 -3.65
CA MET A 127 10.37 11.28 -2.43
C MET A 127 8.98 10.76 -2.76
N THR A 128 8.67 9.53 -2.35
CA THR A 128 7.32 8.94 -2.48
C THR A 128 6.70 8.85 -1.10
N ILE A 129 5.58 9.53 -0.91
CA ILE A 129 4.76 9.51 0.31
C ILE A 129 3.57 8.59 0.06
N LYS A 130 3.22 7.75 1.03
CA LYS A 130 2.04 6.87 1.00
C LYS A 130 1.14 7.15 2.20
N SER A 131 -0.18 7.04 2.03
CA SER A 131 -1.14 7.11 3.13
C SER A 131 -2.44 6.37 2.78
N ASP A 132 -3.24 6.03 3.77
CA ASP A 132 -4.55 5.37 3.63
C ASP A 132 -5.65 6.24 3.00
N SER A 133 -5.44 7.55 2.82
CA SER A 133 -6.39 8.44 2.17
C SER A 133 -5.73 9.61 1.43
N LEU A 134 -6.38 10.12 0.37
CA LEU A 134 -5.90 11.27 -0.39
C LEU A 134 -5.80 12.53 0.47
N ALA A 135 -6.75 12.73 1.39
CA ALA A 135 -6.74 13.85 2.33
C ALA A 135 -5.50 13.85 3.23
N ASN A 136 -5.08 12.67 3.71
CA ASN A 136 -3.90 12.52 4.54
C ASN A 136 -2.60 12.73 3.74
N VAL A 137 -2.53 12.26 2.49
CA VAL A 137 -1.39 12.59 1.61
C VAL A 137 -1.30 14.09 1.36
N ASN A 138 -2.41 14.76 1.07
CA ASN A 138 -2.42 16.21 0.83
C ASN A 138 -1.98 17.00 2.06
N ARG A 139 -2.41 16.57 3.25
CA ARG A 139 -1.91 17.14 4.52
C ARG A 139 -0.41 16.95 4.70
N ALA A 140 0.13 15.77 4.38
CA ALA A 140 1.56 15.53 4.43
C ALA A 140 2.32 16.38 3.40
N LEU A 141 1.75 16.60 2.22
CA LEU A 141 2.31 17.52 1.21
C LEU A 141 2.29 18.97 1.69
N ASP A 142 1.24 19.42 2.39
CA ASP A 142 1.20 20.76 2.99
C ASP A 142 2.32 20.96 4.02
N ILE A 143 2.53 19.97 4.89
CA ILE A 143 3.64 19.97 5.85
C ILE A 143 4.98 20.01 5.11
N LEU A 144 5.14 19.20 4.06
CA LEU A 144 6.35 19.19 3.25
C LEU A 144 6.58 20.53 2.54
N ARG A 145 5.54 21.24 2.09
CA ARG A 145 5.63 22.59 1.53
C ARG A 145 6.14 23.59 2.58
N ASP A 146 5.67 23.49 3.81
CA ASP A 146 6.12 24.36 4.89
C ASP A 146 7.59 24.08 5.25
N VAL A 147 7.99 22.82 5.34
CA VAL A 147 9.39 22.44 5.52
C VAL A 147 10.26 22.91 4.35
N ALA A 148 9.78 22.75 3.11
CA ALA A 148 10.48 23.21 1.91
C ALA A 148 10.68 24.73 1.92
N ARG A 149 9.69 25.51 2.37
CA ARG A 149 9.84 26.97 2.52
C ARG A 149 10.86 27.33 3.60
N GLN A 150 10.84 26.64 4.74
CA GLN A 150 11.77 26.90 5.84
C GLN A 150 13.22 26.54 5.47
N LYS A 151 13.39 25.45 4.72
CA LYS A 151 14.70 24.90 4.33
C LYS A 151 15.17 25.34 2.94
N GLU A 152 14.42 26.22 2.29
CA GLU A 152 14.66 26.74 0.93
C GLU A 152 14.81 25.64 -0.14
N PHE A 153 13.98 24.61 -0.06
CA PHE A 153 13.88 23.57 -1.09
C PHE A 153 12.90 23.97 -2.18
N LEU A 154 13.25 23.68 -3.43
CA LEU A 154 12.30 23.69 -4.54
C LEU A 154 11.56 22.34 -4.55
N ILE A 155 10.24 22.40 -4.44
CA ILE A 155 9.35 21.24 -4.58
C ILE A 155 8.67 21.25 -5.95
N ILE A 156 8.71 20.10 -6.63
CA ILE A 156 7.97 19.85 -7.87
C ILE A 156 6.96 18.75 -7.57
N GLU A 157 5.69 19.09 -7.69
CA GLU A 157 4.57 18.21 -7.44
C GLU A 157 3.98 17.72 -8.77
N PRO A 158 3.39 16.51 -8.80
CA PRO A 158 2.73 16.01 -10.00
C PRO A 158 1.51 16.88 -10.32
N LEU A 159 1.29 17.14 -11.61
CA LEU A 159 0.06 17.78 -12.09
C LEU A 159 -1.13 16.87 -11.76
N GLU A 160 -2.11 17.40 -11.04
CA GLU A 160 -3.41 16.75 -10.88
C GLU A 160 -4.29 17.12 -12.08
N ASP A 161 -4.94 16.12 -12.69
CA ASP A 161 -6.08 16.39 -13.57
C ASP A 161 -7.22 16.92 -12.69
N VAL A 162 -7.68 18.14 -12.99
CA VAL A 162 -8.83 18.82 -12.37
C VAL A 162 -10.14 18.20 -12.87
#